data_AF-U2Z267-F1
#
_entry.id   AF-U2Z267-F1
#
_cell.length_a   1.000
_cell.length_b   1.000
_cell.length_c   1.000
_cell.angle_alpha   90.00
_cell.angle_beta   90.00
_cell.angle_gamma   90.00
#
_symmetry.space_group_name_H-M   'P 1'
#
loop_
_entity.id
_entity.type
_entity.pdbx_description
1 polymer ?
#
loop_
_entity_poly.entity_id
_entity_poly.type
_entity_poly.pdbx_seq_one_letter_code
_entity_poly.pdbx_strand_id
1 'polypeptide(L)'
;MAIISVKGDSMEPTLKDDDVVMLDRSKTNLSYDGLFVLRFGEALHVKRVTRAAKPGHITIISDNRDAYPMQEWPEDQVSVIGKVIWVGGKV
;
A
#
# COMPACT_ATOMS: atom_id res chain seq x y z
N MET A 1 -12.39 -7.34 -8.53
CA MET A 1 -11.05 -7.82 -8.11
C MET A 1 -10.02 -7.48 -9.18
N ALA A 2 -8.76 -7.29 -8.78
CA ALA A 2 -7.62 -7.19 -9.69
C ALA A 2 -6.40 -7.88 -9.06
N ILE A 3 -5.42 -8.24 -9.88
CA ILE A 3 -4.14 -8.83 -9.44
C ILE A 3 -3.02 -7.96 -10.03
N ILE A 4 -2.00 -7.68 -9.23
CA ILE A 4 -0.79 -6.98 -9.66
C ILE A 4 0.46 -7.70 -9.17
N SER A 5 1.54 -7.61 -9.94
CA SER A 5 2.88 -8.04 -9.52
C SER A 5 3.55 -6.97 -8.67
N VAL A 6 4.24 -7.38 -7.61
CA VAL A 6 5.06 -6.54 -6.77
C VAL A 6 6.43 -6.36 -7.42
N LYS A 7 6.93 -5.13 -7.38
CA LYS A 7 8.30 -4.80 -7.76
C LYS A 7 9.00 -3.97 -6.70
N GLY A 8 10.27 -4.28 -6.47
CA GLY A 8 11.11 -3.66 -5.45
C GLY A 8 10.95 -4.27 -4.06
N ASP A 9 11.65 -3.68 -3.10
CA ASP A 9 11.89 -4.23 -1.76
C ASP A 9 11.20 -3.44 -0.64
N SER A 10 10.45 -2.38 -0.99
CA SER A 10 9.91 -1.44 0.02
C SER A 10 8.91 -2.08 0.98
N MET A 11 8.34 -3.21 0.60
CA MET A 11 7.37 -3.95 1.41
C MET A 11 7.95 -5.23 1.99
N GLU A 12 9.26 -5.47 1.87
CA GLU A 12 9.89 -6.60 2.55
C GLU A 12 9.83 -6.43 4.08
N PRO A 13 9.63 -7.53 4.83
CA PRO A 13 9.53 -8.92 4.40
C PRO A 13 8.11 -9.35 3.98
N THR A 14 7.12 -8.46 4.05
CA THR A 14 5.70 -8.77 3.82
C THR A 14 5.39 -9.09 2.35
N LEU A 15 5.99 -8.34 1.43
CA LEU A 15 5.94 -8.57 -0.02
C LEU A 15 7.36 -8.49 -0.57
N LYS A 16 7.76 -9.53 -1.29
CA LYS A 16 9.05 -9.59 -1.99
C LYS A 16 8.88 -9.20 -3.45
N ASP A 17 10.00 -8.87 -4.10
CA ASP A 17 10.01 -8.73 -5.56
C ASP A 17 9.44 -10.01 -6.20
N ASP A 18 8.67 -9.86 -7.27
CA ASP A 18 7.97 -10.93 -7.99
C ASP A 18 6.80 -11.61 -7.25
N ASP A 19 6.47 -11.22 -6.01
CA ASP A 19 5.20 -11.62 -5.40
C ASP A 19 4.00 -11.06 -6.18
N VAL A 20 2.84 -11.67 -6.01
CA VAL A 20 1.56 -11.19 -6.56
C VAL A 20 0.59 -10.86 -5.43
N VAL A 21 -0.16 -9.78 -5.61
CA VAL A 21 -1.21 -9.39 -4.66
C VAL A 21 -2.56 -9.30 -5.36
N MET A 22 -3.59 -9.80 -4.67
CA MET A 22 -4.98 -9.61 -5.09
C MET A 22 -5.58 -8.45 -4.30
N LEU A 23 -6.20 -7.52 -5.02
CA LEU A 23 -6.87 -6.37 -4.44
C LEU A 23 -8.37 -6.31 -4.75
N ASP A 24 -9.10 -5.82 -3.77
CA ASP A 24 -10.50 -5.48 -3.86
C ASP A 24 -10.64 -3.98 -4.16
N ARG A 25 -11.06 -3.67 -5.39
CA ARG A 25 -11.26 -2.30 -5.90
C ARG A 25 -12.50 -1.61 -5.33
N SER A 26 -13.39 -2.35 -4.66
CA SER A 26 -14.52 -1.74 -3.94
C SER A 26 -14.10 -1.16 -2.57
N LYS A 27 -12.93 -1.55 -2.07
CA LYS A 27 -12.41 -1.13 -0.76
C LYS A 27 -11.38 -0.01 -0.93
N THR A 28 -11.87 1.22 -1.03
CA THR A 28 -11.04 2.43 -1.18
C THR A 28 -11.01 3.31 0.07
N ASN A 29 -11.78 2.96 1.11
CA ASN A 29 -11.85 3.74 2.35
C ASN A 29 -10.58 3.54 3.21
N LEU A 30 -9.81 4.61 3.39
CA LEU A 30 -8.57 4.64 4.19
C LEU A 30 -8.79 4.79 5.69
N SER A 31 -10.05 4.84 6.14
CA SER A 31 -10.41 4.74 7.55
C SER A 31 -10.02 3.40 8.18
N TYR A 32 -9.72 2.37 7.39
CA TYR A 32 -9.34 1.07 7.92
C TYR A 32 -7.89 0.76 7.60
N ASP A 33 -7.13 0.44 8.64
CA ASP A 33 -5.73 0.06 8.48
C ASP A 33 -5.57 -1.18 7.59
N GLY A 34 -4.45 -1.25 6.88
CA GLY A 34 -4.09 -2.42 6.07
C GLY A 34 -3.17 -2.10 4.90
N LEU A 35 -3.01 -3.08 4.01
CA LEU A 35 -2.27 -2.93 2.78
C LEU A 35 -3.18 -2.40 1.67
N PHE A 36 -2.75 -1.34 1.00
CA PHE A 36 -3.47 -0.72 -0.10
C PHE A 36 -2.57 -0.56 -1.31
N VAL A 37 -3.20 -0.60 -2.48
CA VAL A 37 -2.58 -0.15 -3.72
C VAL A 37 -2.95 1.32 -3.89
N LEU A 38 -1.95 2.17 -3.83
CA LEU A 38 -2.05 3.61 -3.97
C LEU A 38 -1.46 4.03 -5.31
N ARG A 39 -2.03 5.05 -5.93
CA ARG A 39 -1.45 5.75 -7.07
C ARG A 39 -1.07 7.15 -6.61
N PHE A 40 0.21 7.46 -6.74
CA PHE A 40 0.76 8.80 -6.59
C PHE A 40 1.93 8.94 -7.58
N GLY A 41 2.07 10.12 -8.18
CA GLY A 41 2.93 10.29 -9.36
C GLY A 41 2.46 9.43 -10.54
N GLU A 42 3.38 8.77 -11.23
CA GLU A 42 3.09 7.95 -12.41
C GLU A 42 2.98 6.44 -12.12
N ALA A 43 3.19 6.02 -10.87
CA ALA A 43 3.31 4.61 -10.49
C ALA A 43 2.23 4.14 -9.50
N LEU A 44 2.08 2.81 -9.45
CA LEU A 44 1.29 2.13 -8.42
C LEU A 44 2.23 1.65 -7.32
N HIS A 45 1.84 1.86 -6.08
CA HIS A 45 2.61 1.50 -4.91
C HIS A 45 1.75 0.67 -3.97
N VAL A 46 2.26 -0.49 -3.55
CA VAL A 46 1.68 -1.21 -2.42
C VAL A 46 2.30 -0.65 -1.15
N LYS A 47 1.45 -0.16 -0.24
CA LYS A 47 1.89 0.40 1.04
C LYS A 47 0.94 -0.01 2.15
N ARG A 48 1.46 -0.04 3.37
CA ARG A 48 0.62 -0.13 4.57
C ARG A 48 0.13 1.25 4.92
N VAL A 49 -1.18 1.40 5.08
CA VAL A 49 -1.82 2.66 5.44
C VAL A 49 -2.44 2.53 6.81
N THR A 50 -2.22 3.53 7.66
CA THR A 50 -2.90 3.72 8.93
C THR A 50 -3.43 5.14 9.03
N ARG A 51 -4.40 5.38 9.92
CA ARG A 51 -4.81 6.76 10.25
C ARG A 51 -3.64 7.55 10.84
N ALA A 52 -3.49 8.80 10.43
CA ALA A 52 -2.57 9.73 11.07
C ALA A 52 -3.21 10.39 12.29
N ALA A 53 -2.39 10.96 13.19
CA ALA A 53 -2.88 11.76 14.30
C ALA A 53 -3.53 13.08 13.82
N LYS A 54 -3.06 13.60 12.69
CA LYS A 54 -3.58 14.80 12.06
C LYS A 54 -4.86 14.49 11.25
N PRO A 55 -5.97 15.22 11.46
CA PRO A 55 -7.18 15.04 10.67
C PRO A 55 -6.95 15.19 9.16
N GLY A 56 -7.63 14.36 8.37
CA GLY A 56 -7.52 14.34 6.90
C GLY A 56 -6.17 13.86 6.36
N HIS A 57 -5.33 13.28 7.22
CA HIS A 57 -4.06 12.70 6.84
C HIS A 57 -4.05 11.19 7.09
N ILE A 58 -3.23 10.52 6.31
CA ILE A 58 -2.90 9.11 6.46
C ILE A 58 -1.40 8.94 6.63
N THR A 59 -1.04 7.87 7.30
CA THR A 59 0.35 7.47 7.43
C THR A 59 0.62 6.35 6.43
N ILE A 60 1.52 6.62 5.49
CA ILE A 60 2.00 5.67 4.49
C ILE A 60 3.27 5.02 5.03
N ILE A 61 3.25 3.70 5.12
CA ILE A 61 4.28 2.89 5.73
C ILE A 61 4.78 1.87 4.70
N SER A 62 6.09 1.86 4.54
CA SER A 62 6.84 0.79 3.90
C SER A 62 7.25 -0.19 4.99
N ASP A 63 6.99 -1.48 4.82
CA ASP A 63 7.34 -2.47 5.85
C ASP A 63 8.87 -2.64 5.99
N ASN A 64 9.62 -2.34 4.93
CA ASN A 64 11.07 -2.21 4.97
C ASN A 64 11.47 -0.85 5.57
N ARG A 65 11.31 -0.73 6.89
CA ARG A 65 11.43 0.55 7.63
C ARG A 65 12.86 1.08 7.72
N ASP A 66 13.86 0.22 7.55
CA ASP A 66 15.27 0.61 7.64
C ASP A 66 15.70 1.43 6.42
N ALA A 67 15.18 1.08 5.24
CA ALA A 67 15.46 1.81 4.00
C ALA A 67 14.41 2.89 3.69
N TYR A 68 13.18 2.76 4.19
CA TYR A 68 12.05 3.62 3.82
C TYR A 68 11.35 4.19 5.05
N PRO A 69 11.54 5.49 5.37
CA PRO A 69 10.88 6.11 6.51
C PRO A 69 9.37 6.21 6.30
N MET A 70 8.65 6.25 7.42
CA MET A 70 7.23 6.58 7.46
C MET A 70 6.97 7.98 6.91
N GLN A 71 5.86 8.15 6.20
CA GLN A 71 5.45 9.45 5.68
C GLN A 71 3.99 9.73 6.03
N GLU A 72 3.68 10.95 6.45
CA GLU A 72 2.29 11.41 6.59
C GLU A 72 1.90 12.24 5.38
N TRP A 73 0.76 11.92 4.78
CA TRP A 73 0.26 12.55 3.56
C TRP A 73 -1.21 12.95 3.75
N PRO A 74 -1.65 14.08 3.15
CA PRO A 74 -3.07 14.37 3.00
C PRO A 74 -3.77 13.24 2.23
N GLU A 75 -4.94 12.81 2.70
CA GLU A 75 -5.71 11.73 2.05
C GLU A 75 -6.10 12.08 0.60
N ASP A 76 -6.36 13.35 0.32
CA ASP A 76 -6.77 13.86 -0.99
C ASP A 76 -5.65 13.91 -2.04
N GLN A 77 -4.38 13.75 -1.63
CA GLN A 77 -3.23 13.69 -2.54
C GLN A 77 -2.94 12.27 -3.06
N VAL A 78 -3.70 11.28 -2.62
CA VAL A 78 -3.47 9.87 -2.94
C VAL A 78 -4.70 9.27 -3.59
N SER A 79 -4.53 8.65 -4.76
CA SER A 79 -5.60 7.90 -5.40
C SER A 79 -5.57 6.44 -4.93
N VAL A 80 -6.57 6.01 -4.18
CA VAL A 80 -6.68 4.61 -3.71
C VAL A 80 -7.25 3.72 -4.82
N ILE A 81 -6.48 2.71 -5.24
CA ILE A 81 -6.92 1.76 -6.26
C ILE A 81 -7.72 0.60 -5.65
N GLY A 82 -7.37 0.20 -4.42
CA GLY A 82 -8.09 -0.82 -3.67
C GLY A 82 -7.27 -1.38 -2.50
N LYS A 83 -7.93 -2.19 -1.66
CA LYS A 83 -7.31 -2.86 -0.53
C LYS A 83 -6.76 -4.22 -0.95
N VAL A 84 -5.52 -4.51 -0.57
CA VAL A 84 -4.94 -5.85 -0.73
C VAL A 84 -5.62 -6.80 0.24
N ILE A 85 -6.12 -7.92 -0.29
CA ILE A 85 -6.86 -8.93 0.47
C ILE A 85 -6.13 -10.28 0.50
N TRP A 86 -5.12 -10.47 -0.35
CA TRP A 86 -4.33 -11.69 -0.41
C TRP A 86 -2.95 -11.42 -1.06
N VAL A 87 -1.98 -12.24 -0.67
CA VAL A 87 -0.59 -12.23 -1.14
C VAL A 87 -0.20 -13.66 -1.49
N GLY A 88 0.50 -13.84 -2.60
CA GLY A 88 1.13 -15.10 -2.97
C GLY A 88 2.50 -14.89 -3.59
N GLY A 89 3.43 -15.78 -3.25
CA GLY A 89 4.78 -15.78 -3.79
C GLY A 89 5.06 -17.01 -4.65
N LYS A 90 6.17 -16.94 -5.39
CA LYS A 90 6.72 -18.11 -6.10
C LYS A 90 7.20 -19.16 -5.08
N VAL A 91 7.04 -20.43 -5.44
CA VAL A 91 7.58 -21.59 -4.73
C VAL A 91 8.88 -22.02 -5.37
#